data_AF-A0A845V1V8-F1
#
_entry.id   AF-A0A845V1V8-F1
#
_cell.length_a   1.000
_cell.length_b   1.000
_cell.length_c   1.000
_cell.angle_alpha   90.00
_cell.angle_beta   90.00
_cell.angle_gamma   90.00
#
_symmetry.space_group_name_H-M   'P 1'
#
loop_
_entity.id
_entity.type
_entity.pdbx_description
1 polymer ?
#
loop_
_entity_poly.entity_id
_entity_poly.type
_entity_poly.pdbx_seq_one_letter_code
_entity_poly.pdbx_strand_id
1 'polypeptide(L)'
;MSTQFEIRFDHSEGALLRCLGLIQRRGYSVTEMAMRAHPDGQVLSLSIDTNGRSAETLVRQIQRLHDVRSVHDHADALPQHSLADYMRAFSRFLPMPARTPQATAEMGH
;
A
#
# COMPACT_ATOMS: atom_id res chain seq x y z
N MET A 1 18.26 5.59 -6.83
CA MET A 1 18.53 5.04 -5.48
C MET A 1 17.18 4.86 -4.82
N SER A 2 16.87 3.65 -4.34
CA SER A 2 15.57 3.32 -3.77
C SER A 2 15.50 3.70 -2.31
N THR A 3 14.42 4.38 -1.90
CA THR A 3 14.15 4.73 -0.49
C THR A 3 12.75 4.30 -0.13
N GLN A 4 12.57 3.77 1.08
CA GLN A 4 11.27 3.39 1.59
C GLN A 4 10.70 4.51 2.48
N PHE A 5 9.40 4.74 2.37
CA PHE A 5 8.67 5.69 3.20
C PHE A 5 7.45 5.01 3.83
N GLU A 6 7.14 5.41 5.05
CA GLU A 6 5.84 5.18 5.69
C GLU A 6 5.11 6.52 5.84
N ILE A 7 3.87 6.59 5.38
CA ILE A 7 3.03 7.80 5.45
C ILE A 7 1.73 7.45 6.16
N ARG A 8 1.32 8.28 7.11
CA ARG A 8 0.03 8.17 7.80
C ARG A 8 -0.90 9.28 7.33
N PHE A 9 -2.07 8.90 6.84
CA PHE A 9 -3.12 9.82 6.39
C PHE A 9 -4.29 9.86 7.36
N ASP A 10 -4.95 11.01 7.46
CA ASP A 10 -6.33 11.10 7.96
C ASP A 10 -7.32 10.37 7.06
N HIS A 11 -8.51 10.08 7.61
CA HIS A 11 -9.63 9.54 6.83
C HIS A 11 -10.19 10.64 5.92
N SER A 12 -9.50 10.88 4.81
CA SER A 12 -9.83 11.92 3.85
C SER A 12 -9.88 11.36 2.43
N GLU A 13 -10.94 11.69 1.71
CA GLU A 13 -11.12 11.29 0.33
C GLU A 13 -10.02 11.91 -0.55
N GLY A 14 -9.32 11.05 -1.29
CA GLY A 14 -8.31 11.46 -2.25
C GLY A 14 -6.95 11.87 -1.64
N ALA A 15 -6.73 11.74 -0.33
CA ALA A 15 -5.42 11.99 0.29
C ALA A 15 -4.30 11.16 -0.38
N LEU A 16 -4.56 9.87 -0.61
CA LEU A 16 -3.66 8.97 -1.35
C LEU A 16 -3.36 9.49 -2.75
N LEU A 17 -4.39 9.86 -3.52
CA LEU A 17 -4.23 10.31 -4.90
C LEU A 17 -3.44 11.62 -4.98
N ARG A 18 -3.68 12.55 -4.03
CA ARG A 18 -2.90 13.78 -3.90
C ARG A 18 -1.42 13.49 -3.60
N CYS A 19 -1.16 12.56 -2.67
CA CYS A 19 0.20 12.15 -2.34
C CYS A 19 0.93 11.52 -3.53
N LEU A 20 0.30 10.55 -4.21
CA LEU A 20 0.88 9.92 -5.40
C LEU A 20 1.10 10.92 -6.53
N GLY A 21 0.14 11.81 -6.77
CA GLY A 21 0.27 12.88 -7.76
C GLY A 21 1.41 13.85 -7.44
N LEU A 22 1.64 14.17 -6.17
CA LEU A 22 2.78 14.98 -5.73
C LEU A 22 4.11 14.26 -6.03
N ILE A 23 4.23 12.98 -5.66
CA ILE A 23 5.43 12.16 -5.87
C ILE A 23 5.79 12.12 -7.36
N GLN A 24 4.85 11.72 -8.21
CA GLN A 24 5.07 11.56 -9.65
C GLN A 24 5.39 12.89 -10.33
N ARG A 25 4.65 13.97 -10.03
CA ARG A 25 4.87 15.30 -10.63
C ARG A 25 6.23 15.90 -10.28
N ARG A 26 6.83 15.47 -9.16
CA ARG A 26 8.17 15.92 -8.74
C ARG A 26 9.30 15.07 -9.32
N GLY A 27 8.95 14.06 -10.14
CA GLY A 27 9.90 13.22 -10.87
C GLY A 27 10.44 12.06 -10.03
N TYR A 28 9.76 11.70 -8.94
CA TYR A 28 10.02 10.47 -8.20
C TYR A 28 9.16 9.35 -8.78
N SER A 29 9.70 8.14 -8.84
CA SER A 29 9.00 6.96 -9.35
C SER A 29 8.61 6.04 -8.20
N VAL A 30 7.34 5.68 -8.07
CA VAL A 30 6.91 4.65 -7.10
C VAL A 30 7.19 3.28 -7.70
N THR A 31 7.96 2.46 -7.01
CA THR A 31 8.28 1.10 -7.44
C THR A 31 7.40 0.06 -6.75
N GLU A 32 7.07 0.29 -5.49
CA GLU A 32 6.18 -0.57 -4.71
C GLU A 32 5.30 0.28 -3.79
N MET A 33 4.09 -0.19 -3.52
CA MET A 33 3.22 0.42 -2.52
C MET A 33 2.31 -0.62 -1.86
N ALA A 34 2.10 -0.46 -0.56
CA ALA A 34 1.15 -1.23 0.22
C ALA A 34 0.40 -0.29 1.16
N MET A 35 -0.90 -0.52 1.32
CA MET A 35 -1.75 0.33 2.13
C MET A 35 -2.58 -0.50 3.08
N ARG A 36 -2.67 -0.07 4.33
CA ARG A 36 -3.41 -0.74 5.39
C ARG A 36 -4.28 0.26 6.13
N ALA A 37 -5.50 -0.17 6.47
CA ALA A 37 -6.31 0.57 7.42
C ALA A 37 -5.68 0.47 8.81
N HIS A 38 -5.72 1.56 9.56
CA HIS A 38 -5.30 1.66 10.96
C HIS A 38 -6.45 2.28 11.75
N PRO A 39 -6.64 1.96 13.04
CA PRO A 39 -7.71 2.56 13.85
C PRO A 39 -7.79 4.09 13.73
N ASP A 40 -6.63 4.74 13.72
CA ASP A 40 -6.58 6.19 13.61
C ASP A 40 -6.74 6.71 12.17
N GLY A 41 -6.57 5.89 11.12
CA GLY A 41 -6.29 6.39 9.77
C GLY A 41 -5.97 5.34 8.71
N GLN A 42 -5.10 5.74 7.78
CA GLN A 42 -4.53 4.85 6.78
C GLN A 42 -3.00 4.96 6.82
N VAL A 43 -2.33 3.81 6.70
CA VAL A 43 -0.87 3.74 6.62
C VAL A 43 -0.50 3.28 5.22
N LEU A 44 0.34 4.06 4.55
CA LEU A 44 0.90 3.78 3.24
C LEU A 44 2.39 3.54 3.37
N SER A 45 2.83 2.34 3.05
CA SER A 45 4.23 1.99 2.87
C SER A 45 4.55 2.06 1.38
N LEU A 46 5.63 2.72 1.00
CA LEU A 46 5.98 2.90 -0.40
C LEU A 46 7.49 2.89 -0.62
N SER A 47 7.90 2.28 -1.72
CA SER A 47 9.28 2.30 -2.22
C SER A 47 9.35 3.25 -3.40
N ILE A 48 10.32 4.16 -3.37
CA ILE A 48 10.51 5.19 -4.40
C ILE A 48 11.91 5.10 -4.98
N ASP A 49 12.02 5.15 -6.31
CA ASP A 49 13.25 5.57 -6.95
C ASP A 49 13.33 7.09 -6.97
N THR A 50 14.36 7.60 -6.30
CA THR A 50 14.66 9.03 -6.22
C THR A 50 15.08 9.64 -7.54
N ASN A 51 15.55 8.85 -8.51
CA ASN A 51 16.07 9.34 -9.79
C ASN A 51 17.12 10.47 -9.59
N GLY A 52 17.99 10.31 -8.58
CA GLY A 52 19.04 11.29 -8.22
C GLY A 52 18.54 12.50 -7.42
N ARG A 53 17.27 12.57 -7.03
CA ARG A 53 16.70 13.65 -6.22
C ARG A 53 16.82 13.36 -4.71
N SER A 54 16.77 14.41 -3.89
CA SER A 54 16.79 14.25 -2.43
C SER A 54 15.48 13.65 -1.90
N ALA A 55 15.59 12.54 -1.15
CA ALA A 55 14.50 11.94 -0.39
C ALA A 55 13.95 12.90 0.68
N GLU A 56 14.83 13.61 1.38
CA GLU A 56 14.47 14.57 2.42
C GLU A 56 13.60 15.72 1.89
N THR A 57 13.87 16.17 0.65
CA THR A 57 13.03 17.17 -0.02
C THR A 57 11.62 16.63 -0.26
N LEU A 58 11.47 15.35 -0.64
CA LEU A 58 10.17 14.74 -0.82
C LEU A 58 9.41 14.62 0.50
N VAL A 59 10.07 14.19 1.58
CA VAL A 59 9.50 14.12 2.93
C VAL A 59 8.90 15.47 3.32
N ARG A 60 9.68 16.55 3.19
CA ARG A 60 9.21 17.91 3.50
C ARG A 60 8.03 18.36 2.64
N GLN A 61 7.95 17.89 1.40
CA GLN A 61 6.82 18.21 0.51
C GLN A 61 5.55 17.44 0.88
N ILE A 62 5.69 16.17 1.26
CA ILE A 62 4.58 15.32 1.71
C ILE A 62 4.01 15.83 3.03
N GLN A 63 4.87 16.26 3.97
CA GLN A 63 4.44 16.86 5.25
C GLN A 63 3.56 18.10 5.11
N ARG A 64 3.58 18.78 3.95
CA ARG A 64 2.75 19.96 3.67
C ARG A 64 1.35 19.63 3.17
N LEU A 65 1.06 18.36 2.89
CA LEU A 65 -0.29 17.93 2.53
C LEU A 65 -1.18 17.96 3.78
N HIS A 66 -2.32 18.62 3.69
CA HIS A 66 -3.23 18.78 4.84
C HIS A 66 -3.75 17.47 5.43
N ASP A 67 -3.77 16.40 4.64
CA ASP A 67 -4.25 15.08 5.05
C ASP A 67 -3.16 14.16 5.61
N VAL A 68 -1.90 14.61 5.62
CA VAL A 68 -0.77 13.82 6.10
C VAL A 68 -0.51 14.14 7.56
N ARG A 69 -0.59 13.11 8.42
CA ARG A 69 -0.25 13.23 9.84
C ARG A 69 1.22 13.02 10.13
N SER A 70 1.85 12.10 9.42
CA SER A 70 3.28 11.84 9.57
C SER A 70 3.85 11.18 8.33
N VAL A 71 5.13 11.39 8.10
CA VAL A 71 5.93 10.65 7.12
C VAL A 71 7.27 10.31 7.75
N HIS A 72 7.67 9.06 7.60
CA HIS A 72 8.95 8.53 8.04
C HIS A 72 9.70 8.01 6.83
N ASP A 73 10.93 8.47 6.70
CA ASP A 73 11.96 7.92 5.84
C ASP A 73 12.51 6.67 6.53
N HIS A 74 12.66 5.59 5.76
CA HIS A 74 13.45 4.45 6.14
C HIS A 74 14.57 4.29 5.12
N ALA A 75 15.64 5.08 5.31
CA ALA A 75 16.83 5.06 4.46
C ALA A 75 17.52 3.69 4.33
N ASP A 76 17.14 2.69 5.13
CA ASP A 76 17.76 1.36 5.16
C ASP A 76 16.78 0.24 5.61
N ALA A 77 15.50 0.33 5.24
CA ALA A 77 14.58 -0.78 5.49
C ALA A 77 14.57 -1.73 4.29
N LEU A 78 14.92 -2.99 4.54
CA LEU A 78 14.52 -4.10 3.67
C LEU A 78 12.99 -4.03 3.48
N PRO A 79 12.45 -4.27 2.28
CA PRO A 79 11.01 -4.22 2.03
C PRO A 79 10.30 -5.14 3.03
N GLN A 80 9.60 -4.54 4.00
CA GLN A 80 8.86 -5.25 5.07
C GLN A 80 7.54 -5.85 4.54
N HIS A 81 7.57 -6.49 3.38
CA HIS A 81 6.47 -7.35 2.97
C HIS A 81 6.70 -8.71 3.61
N SER A 82 6.04 -8.96 4.74
CA SER A 82 5.95 -10.31 5.29
C SER A 82 5.29 -11.21 4.25
N LEU A 83 5.74 -12.46 4.12
CA LEU A 83 5.05 -13.49 3.32
C LEU A 83 3.56 -13.53 3.68
N ALA A 84 3.20 -13.26 4.93
CA ALA A 84 1.81 -13.18 5.37
C ALA A 84 1.01 -12.06 4.69
N ASP A 85 1.62 -10.91 4.40
CA ASP A 85 0.98 -9.81 3.66
C ASP A 85 0.75 -10.21 2.19
N TYR A 86 1.74 -10.87 1.59
CA TYR A 86 1.62 -11.47 0.26
C TYR A 86 0.51 -12.53 0.21
N MET A 87 0.48 -13.43 1.18
CA MET A 87 -0.53 -14.50 1.27
C MET A 87 -1.93 -13.95 1.52
N ARG A 88 -2.09 -12.90 2.34
CA ARG A 88 -3.39 -12.23 2.55
C ARG A 88 -3.89 -11.58 1.26
N ALA A 89 -3.02 -10.89 0.52
CA ALA A 89 -3.38 -10.31 -0.77
C ALA A 89 -3.79 -11.41 -1.78
N PHE A 90 -3.02 -12.50 -1.85
CA PHE A 90 -3.27 -13.61 -2.76
C PHE A 90 -4.56 -14.39 -2.43
N SER A 91 -4.87 -14.57 -1.14
CA SER A 91 -6.09 -15.28 -0.71
C SER A 91 -7.39 -14.63 -1.17
N ARG A 92 -7.40 -13.33 -1.45
CA ARG A 92 -8.56 -12.61 -2.00
C ARG A 92 -8.79 -12.91 -3.49
N PHE A 93 -7.81 -13.51 -4.17
CA PHE A 93 -7.85 -13.87 -5.59
C PHE A 93 -7.93 -15.38 -5.84
N LEU A 94 -7.94 -16.21 -4.78
CA LEU A 94 -8.22 -17.64 -4.94
C LEU A 94 -9.69 -17.83 -5.33
N PRO A 95 -10.01 -18.51 -6.44
CA PRO A 95 -11.38 -18.86 -6.77
C PRO A 95 -11.96 -19.72 -5.64
N MET A 96 -13.19 -19.41 -5.20
CA MET A 96 -13.91 -20.30 -4.28
C MET A 96 -13.96 -21.71 -4.89
N PRO A 97 -13.78 -22.78 -4.09
CA PRO A 97 -13.98 -24.12 -4.61
C PRO A 97 -15.40 -24.18 -5.17
N ALA A 98 -15.51 -24.55 -6.45
CA ALA A 98 -16.79 -24.71 -7.12
C ALA A 98 -17.67 -25.61 -6.26
N ARG A 99 -18.84 -25.10 -5.87
CA ARG A 99 -19.82 -25.79 -5.05
C ARG A 99 -20.17 -27.09 -5.79
N THR A 100 -19.65 -28.22 -5.31
CA THR A 100 -19.91 -29.52 -5.91
C THR A 100 -21.42 -29.76 -5.80
N PRO A 101 -22.15 -30.01 -6.91
CA PRO A 101 -23.57 -30.30 -6.82
C PRO A 101 -23.74 -31.57 -5.97
N GLN A 102 -24.50 -31.46 -4.88
CA GLN A 102 -24.90 -32.61 -4.06
C GLN A 102 -25.57 -33.63 -4.98
N ALA A 103 -24.94 -34.80 -5.11
CA ALA A 103 -25.56 -35.95 -5.74
C ALA A 103 -26.87 -36.25 -5.00
N THR A 104 -27.98 -36.09 -5.71
CA THR A 104 -29.30 -36.52 -5.27
C THR A 104 -29.20 -38.01 -4.97
N ALA A 105 -29.14 -38.36 -3.69
CA ALA A 105 -29.19 -39.74 -3.27
C ALA A 105 -30.50 -40.33 -3.76
N GLU A 106 -30.36 -41.34 -4.60
CA GLU A 106 -31.42 -42.19 -5.11
C GLU A 106 -32.26 -42.70 -3.94
N MET A 107 -33.50 -42.21 -3.82
CA MET A 107 -34.52 -42.89 -3.04
C MET A 107 -35.00 -44.08 -3.87
N GLY A 108 -34.45 -45.24 -3.55
CA GLY A 108 -35.06 -46.51 -3.90
C GLY A 108 -36.45 -46.60 -3.29
N HIS A 109 -37.40 -47.07 -4.09
CA HIS A 109 -38.64 -47.66 -3.62
C HIS A 109 -39.01 -48.86 -4.48
#